data_AF-A0A8T5NY66-F1
#
_entry.id   AF-A0A8T5NY66-F1
#
_cell.length_a   1.000
_cell.length_b   1.000
_cell.length_c   1.000
_cell.angle_alpha   90.00
_cell.angle_beta   90.00
_cell.angle_gamma   90.00
#
_symmetry.space_group_name_H-M   'P 1'
#
loop_
_entity.id
_entity.type
_entity.pdbx_description
1 polymer ?
#
loop_
_entity_poly.entity_id
_entity_poly.type
_entity_poly.pdbx_seq_one_letter_code
_entity_poly.pdbx_strand_id
1 'polypeptide(L)'
;MEKHYGGISHKLVTGLLAIILVQGFFDWIGVSNTVQYVLFIFTYVLIVAYWVRHKHSVKRFPPKNGLGVLIDIIAMFVLFLIMKAASLQIGFYFAALAVLRAVDALGISRMLSEYVLKRAEAHRFNTLRKIYFLEAIIYVLFESLSFNYGLPNVLGITALMLVWLFGRISEHEL
;
A
#
# COMPACT_ATOMS: atom_id res chain seq x y z
N MET A 1 11.72 29.88 7.50
CA MET A 1 12.05 28.56 8.07
C MET A 1 11.05 27.55 7.55
N GLU A 2 11.39 26.77 6.52
CA GLU A 2 10.53 25.66 6.10
C GLU A 2 10.47 24.63 7.23
N LYS A 3 9.29 24.40 7.81
CA LYS A 3 9.10 23.33 8.79
C LYS A 3 9.17 22.00 8.04
N HIS A 4 10.30 21.31 8.12
CA HIS A 4 10.39 19.95 7.60
C HIS A 4 9.69 18.98 8.54
N TYR A 5 8.55 18.44 8.10
CA TYR A 5 7.76 17.46 8.86
C TYR A 5 8.33 16.02 8.76
N GLY A 6 9.41 15.81 8.00
CA GLY A 6 9.98 14.49 7.73
C GLY A 6 10.40 13.71 8.97
N GLY A 7 10.98 14.39 9.97
CA GLY A 7 11.37 13.72 11.23
C GLY A 7 10.17 13.22 12.05
N ILE A 8 9.09 14.01 12.08
CA ILE A 8 7.84 13.67 12.79
C ILE A 8 7.10 12.55 12.04
N SER A 9 6.93 12.71 10.72
CA SER A 9 6.32 11.69 9.85
C SER A 9 7.05 10.35 9.98
N HIS A 10 8.38 10.33 9.88
CA HIS A 10 9.14 9.09 9.95
C HIS A 10 8.96 8.33 11.27
N LYS A 11 9.04 9.04 12.42
CA LYS A 11 8.87 8.43 13.74
C LYS A 11 7.43 7.92 13.95
N LEU A 12 6.44 8.73 13.57
CA LEU A 12 5.02 8.40 13.71
C LEU A 12 4.67 7.18 12.86
N VAL A 13 5.04 7.17 11.58
CA VAL A 13 4.80 6.05 10.66
C VAL A 13 5.50 4.78 11.14
N THR A 14 6.74 4.89 11.59
CA THR A 14 7.48 3.73 12.13
C THR A 14 6.78 3.14 13.35
N GLY A 15 6.30 3.97 14.27
CA GLY A 15 5.54 3.52 15.44
C GLY A 15 4.23 2.84 15.05
N LEU A 16 3.46 3.44 14.14
CA LEU A 16 2.19 2.85 13.66
C LEU A 16 2.41 1.52 12.94
N LEU A 17 3.43 1.40 12.09
CA LEU A 17 3.77 0.14 11.40
C LEU A 17 4.12 -0.97 12.39
N ALA A 18 4.90 -0.65 13.44
CA ALA A 18 5.21 -1.62 14.48
C ALA A 18 3.95 -2.09 15.21
N ILE A 19 3.03 -1.18 15.55
CA ILE A 19 1.74 -1.51 16.17
C ILE A 19 0.91 -2.41 15.25
N ILE A 20 0.80 -2.08 13.95
CA ILE A 20 0.03 -2.86 12.98
C ILE A 20 0.60 -4.27 12.83
N LEU A 21 1.92 -4.41 12.76
CA LEU A 21 2.58 -5.72 12.66
C LEU A 21 2.34 -6.55 13.93
N VAL A 22 2.56 -5.98 15.12
CA VAL A 22 2.32 -6.69 16.38
C VAL A 22 0.85 -7.10 16.52
N GLN A 23 -0.09 -6.21 16.21
CA GLN A 23 -1.51 -6.53 16.22
C GLN A 23 -1.86 -7.66 15.24
N GLY A 24 -1.33 -7.58 14.01
CA GLY A 24 -1.54 -8.61 13.01
C GLY A 24 -0.97 -9.97 13.43
N PHE A 25 0.05 -10.01 14.29
CA PHE A 25 0.60 -11.25 14.82
C PHE A 25 -0.38 -11.93 15.76
N PHE A 26 -1.03 -11.15 16.63
CA PHE A 26 -2.09 -11.66 17.49
C PHE A 26 -3.31 -12.11 16.69
N ASP A 27 -3.71 -11.34 15.68
CA ASP A 27 -4.84 -11.70 14.82
C ASP A 27 -4.57 -12.99 14.02
N TRP A 28 -3.31 -13.24 13.65
CA TRP A 28 -2.90 -14.45 12.93
C TRP A 28 -3.20 -15.74 13.71
N ILE A 29 -3.05 -15.73 15.04
CA ILE A 29 -3.29 -16.92 15.88
C ILE A 29 -4.74 -17.42 15.75
N GLY A 30 -5.69 -16.53 15.42
CA GLY A 30 -7.11 -16.85 15.23
C GLY A 30 -7.49 -17.34 13.83
N VAL A 31 -6.53 -17.49 12.91
CA VAL A 31 -6.81 -17.85 11.51
C VAL A 31 -7.09 -19.35 11.36
N SER A 32 -8.27 -19.69 10.86
CA SER A 32 -8.72 -21.08 10.70
C SER A 32 -8.66 -21.59 9.26
N ASN A 33 -8.47 -20.71 8.27
CA ASN A 33 -8.49 -21.05 6.84
C ASN A 33 -7.13 -20.80 6.17
N THR A 34 -6.66 -21.77 5.37
CA THR A 34 -5.43 -21.68 4.57
C THR A 34 -5.35 -20.43 3.68
N VAL A 35 -6.48 -19.99 3.11
CA VAL A 35 -6.54 -18.78 2.28
C VAL A 35 -6.20 -17.54 3.10
N GLN A 36 -6.82 -17.40 4.27
CA GLN A 36 -6.55 -16.29 5.19
C GLN A 36 -5.09 -16.33 5.65
N TYR A 37 -4.54 -17.51 5.92
CA TYR A 37 -3.13 -17.68 6.30
C TYR A 37 -2.17 -17.13 5.22
N VAL A 38 -2.44 -17.45 3.95
CA VAL A 38 -1.68 -16.91 2.81
C VAL A 38 -1.84 -15.39 2.70
N LEU A 39 -3.06 -14.86 2.86
CA LEU A 39 -3.31 -13.41 2.85
C LEU A 39 -2.59 -12.68 4.00
N PHE A 40 -2.52 -13.28 5.18
CA PHE A 40 -1.76 -12.73 6.30
C PHE A 40 -0.27 -12.63 5.98
N ILE A 41 0.35 -13.72 5.49
CA ILE A 41 1.77 -13.70 5.09
C ILE A 41 2.01 -12.62 4.03
N PHE A 42 1.14 -12.55 3.03
CA PHE A 42 1.26 -11.55 1.98
C PHE A 42 1.14 -10.12 2.52
N THR A 43 0.19 -9.89 3.44
CA THR A 43 0.01 -8.60 4.11
C THR A 43 1.24 -8.19 4.91
N TYR A 44 1.84 -9.13 5.63
CA TYR A 44 3.07 -8.91 6.36
C TYR A 44 4.21 -8.46 5.46
N VAL A 45 4.44 -9.20 4.37
CA VAL A 45 5.47 -8.86 3.37
C VAL A 45 5.18 -7.50 2.73
N LEU A 46 3.91 -7.21 2.44
CA LEU A 46 3.48 -5.92 1.90
C LEU A 46 3.79 -4.77 2.85
N ILE A 47 3.47 -4.90 4.14
CA ILE A 47 3.69 -3.86 5.16
C ILE A 47 5.19 -3.63 5.37
N VAL A 48 6.00 -4.70 5.46
CA VAL A 48 7.47 -4.57 5.58
C VAL A 48 8.05 -3.88 4.35
N ALA A 49 7.61 -4.25 3.15
CA ALA A 49 8.03 -3.60 1.91
C ALA A 49 7.61 -2.13 1.86
N TYR A 50 6.41 -1.81 2.34
CA TYR A 50 5.93 -0.45 2.47
C TYR A 50 6.82 0.35 3.42
N TRP A 51 7.17 -0.21 4.58
CA TRP A 51 8.05 0.43 5.55
C TRP A 51 9.40 0.80 4.95
N VAL A 52 10.04 -0.14 4.26
CA VAL A 52 11.34 0.10 3.60
C VAL A 52 11.22 1.22 2.57
N ARG A 53 10.22 1.17 1.68
CA ARG A 53 9.99 2.20 0.66
C ARG A 53 9.70 3.57 1.28
N HIS A 54 8.86 3.63 2.30
CA HIS A 54 8.55 4.86 3.01
C HIS A 54 9.80 5.47 3.68
N LYS A 55 10.63 4.65 4.33
CA LYS A 55 11.90 5.11 4.94
C LYS A 55 12.84 5.74 3.90
N HIS A 56 12.94 5.16 2.71
CA HIS A 56 13.72 5.76 1.62
C HIS A 56 13.06 7.03 1.07
N SER A 57 11.74 7.01 0.90
CA SER A 57 10.96 8.14 0.39
C SER A 57 11.06 9.36 1.30
N VAL A 58 10.86 9.23 2.62
CA VAL A 58 10.91 10.38 3.55
C VAL A 58 12.31 10.99 3.63
N LYS A 59 13.37 10.19 3.44
CA LYS A 59 14.74 10.71 3.37
C LYS A 59 14.97 11.58 2.14
N ARG A 60 14.38 11.22 1.00
CA ARG A 60 14.59 11.91 -0.29
C ARG A 60 13.56 13.02 -0.54
N PHE A 61 12.32 12.81 -0.11
CA PHE A 61 11.15 13.66 -0.31
C PHE A 61 10.34 13.79 0.99
N PRO A 62 10.88 14.47 2.02
CA PRO A 62 10.14 14.68 3.26
C PRO A 62 8.85 15.47 3.02
N PRO A 63 7.74 15.20 3.73
CA PRO A 63 6.54 16.03 3.61
C PRO A 63 6.85 17.50 3.96
N LYS A 64 6.51 18.43 3.06
CA LYS A 64 6.69 19.87 3.29
C LYS A 64 5.54 20.49 4.07
N ASN A 65 4.35 19.93 3.94
CA ASN A 65 3.11 20.46 4.49
C ASN A 65 2.33 19.42 5.30
N GLY A 66 1.36 19.88 6.10
CA GLY A 66 0.47 19.01 6.89
C GLY A 66 -0.34 18.02 6.04
N LEU A 67 -0.70 18.39 4.80
CA LEU A 67 -1.33 17.47 3.84
C LEU A 67 -0.46 16.25 3.51
N GLY A 68 0.87 16.44 3.48
CA GLY A 68 1.79 15.34 3.28
C GLY A 68 1.78 14.35 4.44
N VAL A 69 1.76 14.86 5.66
CA VAL A 69 1.65 14.04 6.88
C VAL A 69 0.28 13.33 6.94
N LEU A 70 -0.78 14.00 6.51
CA LEU A 70 -2.12 13.41 6.45
C LEU A 70 -2.17 12.20 5.49
N ILE A 71 -1.54 12.30 4.31
CA ILE A 71 -1.43 11.17 3.37
C ILE A 71 -0.70 10.00 4.03
N ASP A 72 0.40 10.26 4.75
CA ASP A 72 1.15 9.22 5.45
C ASP A 72 0.27 8.54 6.53
N ILE A 73 -0.52 9.30 7.29
CA ILE A 73 -1.47 8.77 8.30
C ILE A 73 -2.57 7.93 7.63
N ILE A 74 -3.16 8.42 6.54
CA ILE A 74 -4.17 7.68 5.78
C ILE A 74 -3.58 6.37 5.27
N ALA A 75 -2.35 6.38 4.75
CA ALA A 75 -1.68 5.16 4.32
C ALA A 75 -1.53 4.16 5.48
N MET A 76 -1.16 4.61 6.67
CA MET A 76 -1.07 3.74 7.85
C MET A 76 -2.43 3.15 8.24
N PHE A 77 -3.48 3.97 8.22
CA PHE A 77 -4.83 3.49 8.47
C PHE A 77 -5.27 2.44 7.45
N VAL A 78 -4.93 2.63 6.18
CA VAL A 78 -5.24 1.66 5.12
C VAL A 78 -4.44 0.37 5.28
N LEU A 79 -3.16 0.42 5.65
CA LEU A 79 -2.39 -0.79 5.97
C LEU A 79 -3.00 -1.56 7.14
N PHE A 80 -3.50 -0.85 8.15
CA PHE A 80 -4.27 -1.46 9.23
C PHE A 80 -5.56 -2.13 8.71
N LEU A 81 -6.30 -1.47 7.81
CA LEU A 81 -7.48 -2.05 7.17
C LEU A 81 -7.14 -3.31 6.36
N ILE A 82 -6.03 -3.32 5.62
CA ILE A 82 -5.57 -4.50 4.87
C ILE A 82 -5.28 -5.66 5.85
N MET A 83 -4.62 -5.39 6.97
CA MET A 83 -4.37 -6.40 8.01
C MET A 83 -5.68 -6.99 8.54
N LYS A 84 -6.67 -6.15 8.84
CA LYS A 84 -7.99 -6.63 9.27
C LYS A 84 -8.75 -7.35 8.17
N ALA A 85 -8.62 -6.92 6.91
CA ALA A 85 -9.27 -7.57 5.78
C ALA A 85 -8.72 -8.97 5.48
N ALA A 86 -7.48 -9.29 5.93
CA ALA A 86 -6.87 -10.60 5.73
C ALA A 86 -7.62 -11.75 6.45
N SER A 87 -8.39 -11.44 7.50
CA SER A 87 -9.27 -12.39 8.20
C SER A 87 -10.71 -12.38 7.69
N LEU A 88 -11.06 -11.52 6.74
CA LEU A 88 -12.39 -11.41 6.15
C LEU A 88 -12.45 -12.16 4.81
N GLN A 89 -13.58 -12.01 4.12
CA GLN A 89 -13.73 -12.49 2.74
C GLN A 89 -12.78 -11.75 1.81
N ILE A 90 -12.22 -12.46 0.82
CA ILE A 90 -11.18 -11.94 -0.09
C ILE A 90 -11.57 -10.65 -0.82
N GLY A 91 -12.87 -10.42 -1.08
CA GLY A 91 -13.36 -9.16 -1.64
C GLY A 91 -12.98 -7.93 -0.81
N PHE A 92 -13.08 -8.00 0.53
CA PHE A 92 -12.65 -6.91 1.41
C PHE A 92 -11.14 -6.67 1.34
N TYR A 93 -10.37 -7.73 1.13
CA TYR A 93 -8.92 -7.63 0.96
C TYR A 93 -8.58 -6.84 -0.32
N PHE A 94 -9.27 -7.12 -1.43
CA PHE A 94 -9.13 -6.36 -2.67
C PHE A 94 -9.59 -4.91 -2.53
N ALA A 95 -10.71 -4.64 -1.84
CA ALA A 95 -11.13 -3.27 -1.56
C ALA A 95 -10.02 -2.49 -0.82
N ALA A 96 -9.45 -3.08 0.23
CA ALA A 96 -8.40 -2.42 1.01
C ALA A 96 -7.12 -2.18 0.18
N LEU A 97 -6.75 -3.10 -0.70
CA LEU A 97 -5.65 -2.91 -1.66
C LEU A 97 -5.95 -1.81 -2.68
N ALA A 98 -7.18 -1.72 -3.19
CA ALA A 98 -7.58 -0.65 -4.11
C ALA A 98 -7.39 0.72 -3.46
N VAL A 99 -7.85 0.86 -2.21
CA VAL A 99 -7.68 2.10 -1.44
C VAL A 99 -6.19 2.40 -1.21
N LEU A 100 -5.36 1.39 -0.90
CA LEU A 100 -3.92 1.61 -0.71
C LEU A 100 -3.28 2.17 -1.99
N ARG A 101 -3.59 1.59 -3.16
CA ARG A 101 -3.02 2.07 -4.42
C ARG A 101 -3.50 3.46 -4.80
N ALA A 102 -4.75 3.81 -4.49
CA ALA A 102 -5.23 5.17 -4.64
C ALA A 102 -4.45 6.15 -3.75
N VAL A 103 -4.21 5.78 -2.49
CA VAL A 103 -3.42 6.60 -1.54
C VAL A 103 -1.96 6.74 -2.00
N ASP A 104 -1.34 5.68 -2.50
CA ASP A 104 0.02 5.73 -3.05
C ASP A 104 0.10 6.64 -4.28
N ALA A 105 -0.91 6.61 -5.16
CA ALA A 105 -1.00 7.51 -6.31
C ALA A 105 -1.15 8.99 -5.88
N LEU A 106 -1.87 9.26 -4.79
CA LEU A 106 -1.94 10.59 -4.17
C LEU A 106 -0.59 11.00 -3.56
N GLY A 107 0.12 10.08 -2.90
CA GLY A 107 1.46 10.30 -2.38
C GLY A 107 2.46 10.68 -3.48
N ILE A 108 2.42 10.01 -4.64
CA ILE A 108 3.23 10.39 -5.80
C ILE A 108 2.81 11.75 -6.36
N SER A 109 1.51 12.02 -6.46
CA SER A 109 1.00 13.31 -6.95
C SER A 109 1.49 14.47 -6.08
N ARG A 110 1.57 14.27 -4.76
CA ARG A 110 2.20 15.23 -3.84
C ARG A 110 3.69 15.44 -4.15
N MET A 111 4.45 14.37 -4.35
CA MET A 111 5.88 14.50 -4.65
C MET A 111 6.11 15.28 -5.94
N LEU A 112 5.29 15.04 -6.97
CA LEU A 112 5.34 15.76 -8.24
C LEU A 112 4.99 17.25 -8.11
N SER A 113 4.12 17.64 -7.18
CA SER A 113 3.72 19.04 -6.99
C SER A 113 4.65 19.81 -6.04
N GLU A 114 5.18 19.16 -5.00
CA GLU A 114 6.00 19.81 -3.96
C GLU A 114 7.48 19.95 -4.34
N TYR A 115 7.97 19.14 -5.30
CA TYR A 115 9.39 19.05 -5.63
C TYR A 115 9.68 19.37 -7.10
N VAL A 116 10.73 20.17 -7.34
CA VAL A 116 11.28 20.38 -8.68
C VAL A 116 12.15 19.18 -9.02
N LEU A 117 11.56 18.23 -9.74
CA LEU A 117 12.19 16.98 -10.14
C LEU A 117 12.89 17.13 -11.50
N LYS A 118 13.98 16.39 -11.70
CA LYS A 118 14.59 16.28 -13.04
C LYS A 118 13.59 15.64 -14.01
N ARG A 119 13.66 15.98 -15.30
CA ARG A 119 12.69 15.52 -16.33
C ARG A 119 12.50 14.00 -16.36
N ALA A 120 13.58 13.23 -16.23
CA ALA A 120 13.53 11.76 -16.18
C ALA A 120 12.82 11.24 -14.93
N GLU A 121 13.05 11.85 -13.77
CA GLU A 121 12.45 11.47 -12.49
C GLU A 121 10.96 11.85 -12.43
N ALA A 122 10.59 13.02 -12.97
CA ALA A 122 9.20 13.43 -13.13
C ALA A 122 8.44 12.49 -14.08
N HIS A 123 9.07 12.03 -15.16
CA HIS A 123 8.46 11.05 -16.05
C HIS A 123 8.24 9.71 -15.34
N ARG A 124 9.26 9.23 -14.60
CA ARG A 124 9.18 8.00 -13.80
C ARG A 124 8.01 8.04 -12.80
N PHE A 125 7.89 9.11 -12.02
CA PHE A 125 6.80 9.26 -11.06
C PHE A 125 5.43 9.33 -11.74
N ASN A 126 5.31 9.98 -12.90
CA ASN A 126 4.05 9.98 -13.65
C ASN A 126 3.64 8.60 -14.13
N THR A 127 4.60 7.78 -14.58
CA THR A 127 4.35 6.38 -14.98
C THR A 127 3.92 5.54 -13.78
N LEU A 128 4.64 5.60 -12.66
CA LEU A 128 4.28 4.89 -11.43
C LEU A 128 2.88 5.27 -10.93
N ARG A 129 2.54 6.57 -10.96
CA ARG A 129 1.21 7.05 -10.60
C ARG A 129 0.12 6.41 -11.46
N LYS A 130 0.32 6.32 -12.78
CA LYS A 130 -0.64 5.68 -13.70
C LYS A 130 -0.78 4.19 -13.41
N ILE A 131 0.33 3.50 -13.12
CA ILE A 131 0.33 2.09 -12.75
C ILE A 131 -0.48 1.89 -11.47
N TYR A 132 -0.28 2.70 -10.43
CA TYR A 132 -1.06 2.58 -9.19
C TYR A 132 -2.55 2.86 -9.38
N PHE A 133 -2.93 3.81 -10.22
CA PHE A 133 -4.35 3.99 -10.58
C PHE A 133 -4.91 2.77 -11.32
N LEU A 134 -4.14 2.20 -12.24
CA LEU A 134 -4.54 0.98 -12.95
C LEU A 134 -4.70 -0.21 -11.99
N GLU A 135 -3.74 -0.41 -11.09
CA GLU A 135 -3.82 -1.43 -10.04
C GLU A 135 -5.05 -1.23 -9.15
N ALA A 136 -5.36 0.02 -8.76
CA ALA A 136 -6.57 0.32 -7.98
C ALA A 136 -7.84 -0.11 -8.72
N ILE A 137 -7.96 0.20 -10.01
CA ILE A 137 -9.10 -0.22 -10.85
C ILE A 137 -9.18 -1.75 -10.93
N ILE A 138 -8.04 -2.42 -11.15
CA ILE A 138 -7.96 -3.88 -11.20
C ILE A 138 -8.45 -4.50 -9.88
N TYR A 139 -8.04 -3.95 -8.74
CA TYR A 139 -8.50 -4.44 -7.44
C TYR A 139 -10.00 -4.20 -7.21
N VAL A 140 -10.56 -3.07 -7.66
CA VAL A 140 -12.03 -2.84 -7.63
C VAL A 140 -12.76 -3.88 -8.47
N LEU A 141 -12.23 -4.22 -9.66
CA LEU A 141 -12.81 -5.28 -10.48
C LEU A 141 -12.76 -6.64 -9.78
N PHE A 142 -11.65 -7.00 -9.14
CA PHE A 142 -11.55 -8.25 -8.38
C PHE A 142 -12.48 -8.29 -7.17
N GLU A 143 -12.63 -7.16 -6.47
CA GLU A 143 -13.59 -7.02 -5.38
C GLU A 143 -15.02 -7.24 -5.87
N SER A 144 -15.43 -6.53 -6.92
CA SER A 144 -16.75 -6.68 -7.54
C SER A 144 -17.01 -8.12 -8.01
N LEU A 145 -16.02 -8.76 -8.65
CA LEU A 145 -16.15 -10.15 -9.10
C LEU A 145 -16.25 -11.12 -7.90
N SER A 146 -15.52 -10.86 -6.82
CA SER A 146 -15.56 -11.68 -5.60
C SER A 146 -16.94 -11.65 -4.94
N PHE A 147 -17.58 -10.48 -4.85
CA PHE A 147 -18.88 -10.35 -4.20
C PHE A 147 -20.05 -10.85 -5.05
N ASN A 148 -20.01 -10.61 -6.37
CA ASN A 148 -21.14 -10.95 -7.25
C ASN A 148 -21.11 -12.40 -7.76
N TYR A 149 -19.93 -12.98 -7.95
CA TYR A 149 -19.79 -14.29 -8.60
C TYR A 149 -19.14 -15.36 -7.72
N GLY A 150 -18.79 -15.04 -6.47
CA GLY A 150 -18.14 -15.99 -5.57
C GLY A 150 -16.82 -16.51 -6.11
N LEU A 151 -16.02 -15.60 -6.68
CA LEU A 151 -14.75 -15.88 -7.37
C LEU A 151 -13.88 -16.86 -6.54
N PRO A 152 -13.44 -18.00 -7.11
CA PRO A 152 -12.63 -18.97 -6.39
C PRO A 152 -11.42 -18.32 -5.74
N ASN A 153 -11.21 -18.56 -4.45
CA ASN A 153 -10.10 -18.00 -3.68
C ASN A 153 -8.73 -18.24 -4.34
N VAL A 154 -8.56 -19.38 -5.04
CA VAL A 154 -7.34 -19.72 -5.79
C VAL A 154 -7.08 -18.74 -6.94
N LEU A 155 -8.12 -18.36 -7.70
CA LEU A 155 -7.99 -17.39 -8.79
C LEU A 155 -7.67 -15.99 -8.23
N GLY A 156 -8.29 -15.61 -7.12
CA GLY A 156 -8.00 -14.36 -6.43
C GLY A 156 -6.55 -14.28 -5.94
N ILE A 157 -6.05 -15.33 -5.28
CA ILE A 157 -4.64 -15.40 -4.83
C ILE A 157 -3.68 -15.36 -6.02
N THR A 158 -3.97 -16.10 -7.10
CA THR A 158 -3.11 -16.14 -8.28
C THR A 158 -3.04 -14.78 -8.96
N ALA A 159 -4.19 -14.10 -9.12
CA ALA A 159 -4.24 -12.74 -9.66
C ALA A 159 -3.44 -11.77 -8.78
N LEU A 160 -3.59 -11.87 -7.46
CA LEU A 160 -2.85 -11.05 -6.51
C LEU A 160 -1.33 -11.27 -6.61
N MET A 161 -0.88 -12.53 -6.73
CA MET A 161 0.53 -12.84 -6.94
C MET A 161 1.05 -12.24 -8.25
N LEU A 162 0.29 -12.34 -9.34
CA LEU A 162 0.68 -11.78 -10.63
C LEU A 162 0.79 -10.25 -10.57
N VAL A 163 -0.26 -9.57 -10.09
CA VAL A 163 -0.25 -8.09 -9.96
C VAL A 163 0.91 -7.64 -9.06
N TRP A 164 1.18 -8.35 -7.96
CA TRP A 164 2.27 -8.01 -7.07
C TRP A 164 3.65 -8.21 -7.68
N LEU A 165 3.87 -9.32 -8.38
CA LEU A 165 5.13 -9.61 -9.07
C LEU A 165 5.39 -8.58 -10.18
N PHE A 166 4.40 -8.31 -11.03
CA PHE A 166 4.54 -7.32 -12.11
C PHE A 166 4.70 -5.90 -11.57
N GLY A 167 3.95 -5.52 -10.54
CA GLY A 167 4.10 -4.23 -9.88
C GLY A 167 5.50 -4.04 -9.28
N ARG A 168 6.03 -5.05 -8.59
CA ARG A 168 7.40 -5.03 -8.01
C ARG A 168 8.50 -4.96 -9.05
N ILE A 169 8.39 -5.71 -10.16
CA ILE A 169 9.37 -5.65 -11.26
C ILE A 169 9.38 -4.24 -11.85
N SER A 170 8.19 -3.66 -12.08
CA SER A 170 8.09 -2.29 -12.59
C SER A 170 8.70 -1.23 -11.67
N GLU A 171 8.71 -1.46 -10.35
CA GLU A 171 9.32 -0.54 -9.39
C GLU A 171 10.85 -0.67 -9.30
N HIS A 172 11.41 -1.85 -9.62
CA HIS A 172 12.84 -2.16 -9.54
C HIS A 172 13.60 -1.94 -10.86
N GLU A 173 12.94 -2.09 -12.02
CA GLU A 173 13.56 -1.90 -13.34
C GLU A 173 13.54 -0.44 -13.84
N LEU A 174 12.89 0.48 -13.09
CA LEU A 174 12.78 1.91 -13.41
C LEU A 174 13.50 2.78 -12.38
#